data_AF-A0A4U9D4Z8-F1
#
_entry.id   AF-A0A4U9D4Z8-F1
#
_cell.length_a   1.000
_cell.length_b   1.000
_cell.length_c   1.000
_cell.angle_alpha   90.00
_cell.angle_beta   90.00
_cell.angle_gamma   90.00
#
_symmetry.space_group_name_H-M   'P 1'
#
loop_
_entity.id
_entity.type
_entity.pdbx_description
1 polymer ?
#
loop_
_entity_poly.entity_id
_entity_poly.type
_entity_poly.pdbx_seq_one_letter_code
_entity_poly.pdbx_strand_id
1 'polypeptide(L)' 'MAGQLILRKDEFFASPSQAVAVADRYPQNVFAEHTHEFCELVLVWRGNGPACA' A
#
# COMPACT_ATOMS: atom_id res chain seq x y z
N MET A 1 21.54 -6.05 -5.10
CA MET A 1 20.58 -5.45 -4.16
C MET A 1 19.58 -4.67 -4.99
N ALA A 2 18.35 -5.17 -5.14
CA ALA A 2 17.29 -4.34 -5.69
C ALA A 2 17.11 -3.14 -4.76
N GLY A 3 17.01 -1.93 -5.31
CA GLY A 3 16.79 -0.73 -4.49
C GLY A 3 15.50 -0.89 -3.69
N GLN A 4 15.54 -0.48 -2.42
CA GLN A 4 14.37 -0.49 -1.55
C GLN A 4 13.27 0.39 -2.16
N LEU A 5 12.11 -0.19 -2.47
CA LEU A 5 10.94 0.55 -2.92
C LEU A 5 10.31 1.25 -1.71
N ILE A 6 10.18 2.59 -1.79
CA ILE A 6 9.56 3.39 -0.74
C ILE A 6 8.30 4.04 -1.32
N LEU A 7 7.13 3.68 -0.80
CA LEU A 7 5.86 4.31 -1.14
C LEU A 7 5.75 5.65 -0.41
N ARG A 8 5.68 6.73 -1.18
CA ARG A 8 5.68 8.11 -0.67
C ARG A 8 4.27 8.60 -0.40
N LYS A 9 4.10 9.45 0.61
CA LYS A 9 2.77 9.93 0.98
C LYS A 9 2.13 10.79 -0.12
N ASP A 10 2.92 11.56 -0.85
CA ASP A 10 2.45 12.45 -1.92
C ASP A 10 1.89 11.71 -3.14
N GLU A 11 2.24 10.44 -3.35
CA GLU A 11 1.69 9.60 -4.41
C GLU A 11 0.36 8.93 -4.04
N PHE A 12 0.09 8.76 -2.74
CA PHE A 12 -1.06 7.99 -2.24
C PHE A 12 -2.16 8.86 -1.60
N PHE A 13 -1.88 10.13 -1.31
CA PHE A 13 -2.81 11.08 -0.72
C PHE A 13 -3.07 12.23 -1.69
N ALA A 14 -4.33 12.66 -1.82
CA ALA A 14 -4.71 13.71 -2.78
C ALA A 14 -4.18 15.10 -2.39
N SER A 15 -3.87 15.32 -1.11
CA SER A 15 -3.27 16.56 -0.63
C SER A 15 -2.46 16.36 0.66
N PRO A 16 -1.54 17.28 0.99
CA PRO A 16 -0.79 17.23 2.25
C PRO A 16 -1.68 17.32 3.51
N SER A 17 -2.86 17.94 3.40
CA SER A 17 -3.82 18.09 4.50
C SER A 17 -4.74 16.88 4.69
N GLN A 18 -4.74 15.93 3.76
CA GLN A 18 -5.53 14.71 3.89
C GLN A 18 -4.92 13.79 4.95
N ALA A 19 -5.70 13.48 5.99
CA ALA A 19 -5.26 12.64 7.10
C ALA A 19 -5.39 11.13 6.79
N VAL A 20 -6.37 10.74 5.97
CA VAL A 20 -6.68 9.34 5.64
C VAL A 20 -7.15 9.21 4.20
N ALA A 21 -6.75 8.13 3.54
CA ALA A 21 -7.17 7.73 2.21
C ALA A 21 -7.46 6.22 2.19
N VAL A 22 -8.25 5.77 1.21
CA VAL A 22 -8.54 4.36 1.00
C VAL A 22 -7.97 3.97 -0.36
N ALA A 23 -7.17 2.91 -0.39
CA ALA A 23 -6.60 2.36 -1.60
C ALA A 23 -7.29 1.03 -1.91
N ASP A 24 -8.27 1.05 -2.81
CA ASP A 24 -9.02 -0.15 -3.17
C ASP A 24 -8.18 -1.11 -4.03
N ARG A 25 -8.37 -2.42 -3.79
CA ARG A 25 -7.62 -3.51 -4.43
C ARG A 25 -8.56 -4.66 -4.73
N TYR A 26 -8.97 -4.77 -6.00
CA TYR A 26 -9.96 -5.75 -6.47
C TYR A 26 -9.47 -6.48 -7.73
N PRO A 27 -8.66 -7.55 -7.62
CA PRO A 27 -8.02 -8.12 -6.42
C PRO A 27 -6.67 -7.46 -6.09
N GLN A 28 -6.07 -7.83 -4.97
CA GLN A 28 -4.67 -7.50 -4.68
C GLN A 28 -3.74 -8.34 -5.57
N ASN A 29 -3.00 -7.70 -6.48
CA ASN A 29 -1.93 -8.35 -7.23
C ASN A 29 -0.68 -8.55 -6.37
N VAL A 30 0.21 -9.44 -6.81
CA VAL A 30 1.56 -9.58 -6.25
C VAL A 30 2.22 -8.21 -6.25
N PHE A 31 2.73 -7.82 -5.09
CA PHE A 31 3.31 -6.51 -4.86
C PHE A 31 4.64 -6.71 -4.14
N ALA A 32 5.70 -6.20 -4.76
CA ALA A 32 7.07 -6.40 -4.30
C ALA A 32 7.29 -5.86 -2.88
N GLU A 33 8.29 -6.39 -2.19
CA GLU A 33 8.68 -5.88 -0.86
C GLU A 33 8.99 -4.38 -0.91
N HIS A 34 8.41 -3.64 0.03
CA HIS A 34 8.49 -2.19 0.09
C HIS A 34 8.29 -1.68 1.52
N THR A 35 8.66 -0.44 1.73
CA THR A 35 8.39 0.32 2.96
C THR A 35 7.63 1.60 2.62
N HIS A 36 7.08 2.28 3.63
CA HIS A 36 6.19 3.43 3.40
C HIS A 36 6.49 4.57 4.37
N GLU A 37 6.14 5.78 3.94
CA GLU A 37 6.17 6.98 4.80
C GLU A 37 4.88 7.20 5.59
N PHE A 38 3.96 6.25 5.53
CA PHE A 38 2.66 6.29 6.19
C PHE A 38 2.31 4.92 6.75
N CYS A 39 1.44 4.89 7.76
CA CYS A 39 0.88 3.64 8.27
C CYS A 39 -0.38 3.27 7.47
N GLU A 40 -0.65 1.98 7.37
CA GLU A 40 -1.85 1.47 6.70
C GLU A 40 -2.56 0.40 7.53
N LEU A 41 -3.85 0.20 7.24
CA LEU A 41 -4.65 -0.91 7.74
C LEU A 41 -5.10 -1.74 6.54
N VAL A 42 -4.84 -3.05 6.59
CA VAL A 42 -5.19 -3.96 5.50
C VAL A 42 -6.37 -4.84 5.93
N LEU A 43 -7.45 -4.78 5.15
CA LEU A 43 -8.68 -5.57 5.36
C LEU A 43 -8.90 -6.48 4.15
N VAL A 44 -8.84 -7.80 4.36
CA VAL A 44 -9.12 -8.79 3.33
C VAL A 44 -10.62 -9.10 3.33
N TRP A 45 -11.34 -8.58 2.34
CA TRP A 45 -12.78 -8.81 2.22
C TRP A 45 -13.11 -10.25 1.81
N ARG A 46 -12.40 -10.80 0.81
CA ARG A 46 -12.57 -12.15 0.26
C ARG A 46 -11.26 -12.63 -0.38
N GLY A 47 -11.05 -13.94 -0.49
CA GLY A 47 -9.83 -14.54 -1.06
C GLY A 47 -8.75 -14.84 -0.02
N ASN A 48 -7.61 -15.39 -0.47
CA ASN A 48 -6.43 -15.65 0.37
C ASN A 48 -5.14 -15.55 -0.46
N GLY A 49 -4.02 -15.33 0.23
CA GLY A 49 -2.69 -15.25 -0.37
C GLY A 49 -1.67 -14.69 0.61
N PRO A 50 -0.36 -14.77 0.28
CA PRO A 50 0.67 -14.07 1.04
C PRO A 50 0.45 -12.55 0.95
N ALA A 51 0.63 -11.85 2.07
CA ALA A 51 0.37 -10.41 2.18
C ALA A 51 1.32 -9.55 1.32
N CYS A 52 2.55 -10.02 1.13
CA CYS A 52 3.57 -9.47 0.23
C CYS A 52 4.30 -10.66 -0.40
N ALA A 53 4.56 -10.64 -1.71
CA ALA A 53 5.24 -11.73 -2.42
C ALA A 53 6.13 -11.18 -3.53
#